data_AF-A0A8X6EWK8-F1
#
_entry.id   AF-A0A8X6EWK8-F1
#
_cell.length_a   1.000
_cell.length_b   1.000
_cell.length_c   1.000
_cell.angle_alpha   90.00
_cell.angle_beta   90.00
_cell.angle_gamma   90.00
#
_symmetry.space_group_name_H-M   'P 1'
#
loop_
_entity.id
_entity.type
_entity.pdbx_description
1 polymer ?
#
loop_
_entity_poly.entity_id
_entity_poly.type
_entity_poly.pdbx_seq_one_letter_code
_entity_poly.pdbx_strand_id
1 'polypeptide(L)'
;MQRPDLAKILEALYRVKMQAWNLLISSFLVLNSSVVHANKVVISSCDKIPSGYNGKIFRIKTDYPTGISDKERPWKHISFKEEPQKYAYTILKYIYNGNINCDFDLRCNKVANWYHAPWMHYGITGREFVNGLTRERSFKSGELHSNQKSMLQNWAISIVNERGAYTYGRVWQDINNPDITKGKFLDGTVSAKLVFTEATQNDIPTLKNSISWTSYINQSEKGTPKVFKQLRLFQIDFLVKDKRSEETGWVAGTFIYDCTINNKNPWLNMKLIGIAWGNDTNYFTADYIIGKRLLECWINPDVVKNSLGYLGRLNGPIDNKKSSCLSCHSTAQHPEKPSSVPPEHAKEQEIKHWFRNLKEESFDDGAFNFDYSKQLSHGVRNYYSAKKENDPIGCKAFNYKDIAQALIN
;
A
#
# COMPACT_ATOMS: atom_id res chain seq x y z
N MET A 1 -45.56 -26.58 -73.14
CA MET A 1 -45.53 -26.71 -71.66
C MET A 1 -44.38 -27.62 -71.28
N GLN A 2 -43.23 -27.07 -70.88
CA GLN A 2 -42.19 -27.83 -70.19
C GLN A 2 -42.31 -27.49 -68.71
N ARG A 3 -42.71 -28.50 -67.91
CA ARG A 3 -42.73 -28.36 -66.44
C ARG A 3 -41.28 -28.20 -65.98
N PRO A 4 -40.96 -27.19 -65.16
CA PRO A 4 -39.61 -27.07 -64.62
C PRO A 4 -39.28 -28.31 -63.81
N ASP A 5 -38.08 -28.84 -64.05
CA ASP A 5 -37.56 -30.04 -63.43
C ASP A 5 -37.51 -29.86 -61.91
N LEU A 6 -38.46 -30.52 -61.24
CA LEU A 6 -38.66 -30.46 -59.80
C LEU A 6 -37.38 -30.86 -59.04
N ALA A 7 -36.54 -31.72 -59.63
CA ALA A 7 -35.28 -32.15 -59.05
C ALA A 7 -34.27 -31.00 -58.97
N LYS A 8 -34.18 -30.15 -60.00
CA LYS A 8 -33.27 -28.99 -60.01
C LYS A 8 -33.68 -27.91 -59.01
N ILE A 9 -34.98 -27.74 -58.80
CA ILE A 9 -35.51 -26.80 -57.80
C ILE A 9 -35.21 -27.31 -56.37
N LEU A 10 -35.38 -28.61 -56.13
CA LEU A 10 -35.08 -29.23 -54.84
C LEU A 10 -33.58 -29.19 -54.52
N GLU A 11 -32.71 -29.41 -55.51
CA GLU A 11 -31.26 -29.35 -55.31
C GLU A 11 -30.78 -27.92 -55.00
N ALA A 12 -31.35 -26.91 -55.68
CA ALA A 12 -31.06 -25.50 -55.40
C ALA A 12 -31.53 -25.09 -53.99
N LEU A 13 -32.73 -25.52 -53.56
CA LEU A 13 -33.24 -25.27 -52.21
C LEU A 13 -32.41 -25.98 -51.13
N TYR A 14 -31.88 -27.17 -51.41
CA TYR A 14 -31.01 -27.90 -50.49
C TYR A 14 -29.64 -27.22 -50.34
N ARG A 15 -29.05 -26.70 -51.43
CA ARG A 15 -27.80 -25.94 -51.39
C ARG A 15 -27.94 -24.61 -50.64
N VAL A 16 -29.06 -23.90 -50.83
CA VAL A 16 -29.37 -22.66 -50.09
C VAL A 16 -29.60 -22.95 -48.60
N LYS A 17 -30.28 -24.05 -48.24
CA LYS A 17 -30.41 -24.49 -46.83
C LYS A 17 -29.07 -24.85 -46.22
N MET A 18 -28.20 -25.58 -46.93
CA MET A 18 -26.87 -25.96 -46.44
C MET A 18 -25.94 -24.75 -46.25
N GLN A 19 -25.97 -23.76 -47.16
CA GLN A 19 -25.22 -22.51 -46.99
C GLN A 19 -25.77 -21.65 -45.85
N ALA A 20 -27.10 -21.58 -45.68
CA ALA A 20 -27.72 -20.89 -44.55
C ALA A 20 -27.39 -21.57 -43.21
N TRP A 21 -27.34 -22.91 -43.17
CA TRP A 21 -26.94 -23.68 -41.97
C TRP A 21 -25.44 -23.53 -41.67
N ASN A 22 -24.57 -23.50 -42.67
CA ASN A 22 -23.14 -23.27 -42.46
C ASN A 22 -22.83 -21.84 -42.01
N LEU A 23 -23.58 -20.83 -42.50
CA LEU A 23 -23.50 -19.46 -42.01
C LEU A 23 -24.07 -19.30 -40.59
N LEU A 24 -25.11 -20.07 -40.22
CA LEU A 24 -25.65 -20.12 -38.86
C LEU A 24 -24.70 -20.84 -37.89
N ILE A 25 -24.01 -21.91 -38.29
CA ILE A 25 -23.04 -22.61 -37.44
C ILE A 25 -21.74 -21.79 -37.28
N SER A 26 -21.32 -21.06 -38.31
CA SER A 26 -20.17 -20.14 -38.21
C SER A 26 -20.50 -18.84 -37.47
N SER A 27 -21.76 -18.42 -37.38
CA SER A 27 -22.20 -17.33 -36.48
C SER A 27 -22.55 -17.80 -35.06
N PHE A 28 -22.85 -19.10 -34.86
CA PHE A 28 -22.97 -19.70 -33.52
C PHE A 28 -21.62 -20.08 -32.89
N LEU A 29 -20.54 -20.21 -33.68
CA LEU A 29 -19.17 -20.39 -33.17
C LEU A 29 -18.42 -19.06 -32.92
N VAL A 30 -19.03 -17.92 -33.25
CA VAL A 30 -18.50 -16.57 -32.91
C VAL A 30 -19.27 -15.95 -31.73
N LEU A 31 -20.27 -16.65 -31.17
CA LEU A 31 -20.86 -16.29 -29.90
C LEU A 31 -19.99 -16.79 -28.75
N ASN A 32 -19.38 -15.83 -28.07
CA ASN A 32 -18.94 -15.94 -26.70
C ASN A 32 -17.77 -16.92 -26.45
N SER A 33 -16.61 -16.58 -27.01
CA SER A 33 -15.41 -16.51 -26.16
C SER A 33 -15.54 -15.36 -25.16
N SER A 34 -16.67 -15.28 -24.44
CA SER A 34 -16.64 -14.84 -23.06
C SER A 34 -15.80 -15.89 -22.37
N VAL A 35 -14.48 -15.67 -22.41
CA VAL A 35 -13.56 -16.16 -21.39
C VAL A 35 -14.35 -16.02 -20.11
N VAL A 36 -14.71 -17.16 -19.53
CA VAL A 36 -15.18 -17.23 -18.16
C VAL A 36 -14.01 -16.70 -17.35
N HIS A 37 -13.89 -15.37 -17.30
CA HIS A 37 -13.29 -14.67 -16.20
C HIS A 37 -14.24 -15.01 -15.07
N ALA A 38 -14.06 -16.19 -14.46
CA ALA A 38 -14.45 -16.35 -13.08
C ALA A 38 -13.93 -15.07 -12.43
N ASN A 39 -14.83 -14.20 -11.96
CA ASN A 39 -14.46 -12.95 -11.31
C ASN A 39 -13.48 -13.36 -10.20
N LYS A 40 -12.17 -13.22 -10.45
CA LYS A 40 -11.16 -13.77 -9.57
C LYS A 40 -11.20 -12.88 -8.34
N VAL A 41 -11.85 -13.38 -7.28
CA VAL A 41 -12.14 -12.59 -6.08
C VAL A 41 -10.82 -12.22 -5.42
N VAL A 42 -10.58 -10.92 -5.25
CA VAL A 42 -9.48 -10.42 -4.44
C VAL A 42 -9.93 -10.38 -2.99
N ILE A 43 -9.24 -11.12 -2.13
CA ILE A 43 -9.62 -11.24 -0.73
C ILE A 43 -9.30 -9.95 0.04
N SER A 44 -10.27 -9.48 0.81
CA SER A 44 -10.12 -8.28 1.65
C SER A 44 -9.45 -8.59 2.99
N SER A 45 -9.83 -9.70 3.64
CA SER A 45 -9.30 -10.16 4.94
C SER A 45 -9.52 -11.67 5.07
N CYS A 46 -8.67 -12.34 5.86
CA CYS A 46 -8.87 -13.73 6.27
C CYS A 46 -9.60 -13.87 7.62
N ASP A 47 -9.94 -12.77 8.28
CA ASP A 47 -10.60 -12.83 9.58
C ASP A 47 -12.00 -13.41 9.48
N LYS A 48 -12.35 -14.27 10.43
CA LYS A 48 -13.73 -14.70 10.63
C LYS A 48 -14.51 -13.56 11.27
N ILE A 49 -15.56 -13.11 10.57
CA ILE A 49 -16.48 -12.09 11.10
C ILE A 49 -17.26 -12.70 12.28
N PRO A 50 -17.25 -12.09 13.47
CA PRO A 50 -18.03 -12.57 14.62
C PRO A 50 -19.53 -12.64 14.30
N SER A 51 -20.20 -13.68 14.81
CA SER A 51 -21.65 -13.83 14.64
C SER A 51 -22.40 -12.62 15.18
N GLY A 52 -23.38 -12.11 14.42
CA GLY A 52 -24.18 -10.94 14.80
C GLY A 52 -23.49 -9.59 14.57
N TYR A 53 -22.27 -9.55 14.01
CA TYR A 53 -21.64 -8.29 13.64
C TYR A 53 -22.35 -7.64 12.44
N ASN A 54 -22.92 -6.45 12.65
CA ASN A 54 -23.65 -5.68 11.64
C ASN A 54 -22.97 -4.33 11.30
N GLY A 55 -21.69 -4.19 11.65
CA GLY A 55 -20.92 -2.97 11.42
C GLY A 55 -20.26 -2.91 10.06
N LYS A 56 -19.33 -1.95 9.91
CA LYS A 56 -18.52 -1.75 8.70
C LYS A 56 -17.70 -3.00 8.38
N ILE A 57 -17.71 -3.40 7.11
CA ILE A 57 -16.83 -4.45 6.59
C ILE A 57 -15.95 -3.81 5.52
N PHE A 58 -14.64 -3.91 5.70
CA PHE A 58 -13.66 -3.44 4.74
C PHE A 58 -13.79 -4.21 3.43
N ARG A 59 -13.85 -3.45 2.34
CA ARG A 59 -13.81 -3.98 0.98
C ARG A 59 -12.60 -3.41 0.27
N ILE A 60 -11.69 -4.30 -0.12
CA ILE A 60 -10.54 -3.93 -0.92
C ILE A 60 -10.99 -3.26 -2.23
N LYS A 61 -10.21 -2.28 -2.69
CA LYS A 61 -10.46 -1.54 -3.93
C LYS A 61 -9.31 -1.82 -4.89
N THR A 62 -9.54 -2.78 -5.80
CA THR A 62 -8.56 -3.30 -6.78
C THR A 62 -9.11 -3.34 -8.20
N ASP A 63 -10.19 -2.60 -8.46
CA ASP A 63 -10.70 -2.25 -9.79
C ASP A 63 -9.74 -1.25 -10.46
N TYR A 64 -8.50 -1.68 -10.63
CA TYR A 64 -7.40 -0.84 -11.10
C TYR A 64 -7.69 -0.30 -12.50
N PRO A 65 -7.28 0.95 -12.77
CA PRO A 65 -7.53 1.56 -14.07
C PRO A 65 -6.66 0.90 -15.14
N THR A 66 -7.23 0.72 -16.34
CA THR A 66 -6.51 0.17 -17.52
C THR A 66 -5.83 1.26 -18.36
N GLY A 67 -5.99 2.52 -17.97
CA GLY A 67 -5.32 3.69 -18.52
C GLY A 67 -5.13 4.75 -17.43
N ILE A 68 -4.48 5.86 -17.75
CA ILE A 68 -4.26 6.96 -16.80
C ILE A 68 -4.95 8.22 -17.29
N SER A 69 -5.67 8.90 -16.41
CA SER A 69 -6.17 10.24 -16.68
C SER A 69 -5.03 11.28 -16.60
N ASP A 70 -5.10 12.29 -17.46
CA ASP A 70 -4.19 13.44 -17.40
C ASP A 70 -4.67 14.45 -16.34
N LYS A 71 -4.62 14.03 -15.07
CA LYS A 71 -4.94 14.90 -13.94
C LYS A 71 -3.74 15.75 -13.56
N GLU A 72 -4.02 17.01 -13.22
CA GLU A 72 -3.02 17.92 -12.66
C GLU A 72 -2.39 17.33 -11.39
N ARG A 73 -1.08 17.50 -11.26
CA ARG A 73 -0.31 17.12 -10.08
C ARG A 73 0.01 18.40 -9.29
N PRO A 74 -0.72 18.70 -8.20
CA PRO A 74 -0.65 20.02 -7.57
C PRO A 74 0.74 20.37 -6.99
N TRP A 75 1.60 19.37 -6.77
CA TRP A 75 2.98 19.57 -6.29
C TRP A 75 4.02 19.76 -7.41
N LYS A 76 3.64 19.64 -8.69
CA LYS A 76 4.56 19.61 -9.84
C LYS A 76 5.49 20.82 -9.92
N HIS A 77 5.02 21.98 -9.46
CA HIS A 77 5.76 23.25 -9.50
C HIS A 77 6.35 23.65 -8.14
N ILE A 78 6.19 22.82 -7.10
CA ILE A 78 6.70 23.11 -5.76
C ILE A 78 8.02 22.36 -5.58
N SER A 79 9.10 23.05 -5.24
CA SER A 79 10.38 22.41 -4.94
C SER A 79 10.31 21.73 -3.57
N PHE A 80 10.53 20.42 -3.51
CA PHE A 80 10.66 19.72 -2.21
C PHE A 80 11.97 20.04 -1.48
N LYS A 81 12.96 20.61 -2.18
CA LYS A 81 14.25 21.04 -1.59
C LYS A 81 14.13 22.43 -0.97
N GLU A 82 13.53 23.38 -1.70
CA GLU A 82 13.44 24.79 -1.29
C GLU A 82 12.17 25.10 -0.48
N GLU A 83 11.05 24.44 -0.78
CA GLU A 83 9.75 24.64 -0.12
C GLU A 83 9.20 23.31 0.47
N PRO A 84 9.98 22.59 1.30
CA PRO A 84 9.65 21.23 1.77
C PRO A 84 8.30 21.15 2.48
N GLN A 85 7.98 22.13 3.31
CA GLN A 85 6.70 22.18 4.03
C GLN A 85 5.52 22.34 3.06
N LYS A 86 5.60 23.31 2.15
CA LYS A 86 4.54 23.57 1.16
C LYS A 86 4.33 22.35 0.26
N TYR A 87 5.42 21.69 -0.15
CA TYR A 87 5.35 20.45 -0.91
C TYR A 87 4.58 19.38 -0.11
N ALA A 88 5.01 19.08 1.10
CA ALA A 88 4.43 18.03 1.92
C ALA A 88 2.95 18.29 2.26
N TYR A 89 2.58 19.51 2.67
CA TYR A 89 1.17 19.84 2.94
C TYR A 89 0.30 19.85 1.67
N THR A 90 0.88 20.11 0.50
CA THR A 90 0.18 19.94 -0.78
C THR A 90 -0.09 18.46 -1.07
N ILE A 91 0.87 17.57 -0.78
CA ILE A 91 0.66 16.12 -0.87
C ILE A 91 -0.39 15.66 0.15
N LEU A 92 -0.35 16.13 1.39
CA LEU A 92 -1.35 15.79 2.40
C LEU A 92 -2.77 16.21 1.97
N LYS A 93 -2.92 17.43 1.44
CA LYS A 93 -4.20 17.91 0.89
C LYS A 93 -4.67 17.02 -0.28
N TYR A 94 -3.75 16.60 -1.15
CA TYR A 94 -4.06 15.68 -2.24
C TYR A 94 -4.51 14.30 -1.73
N ILE A 95 -3.85 13.76 -0.70
CA ILE A 95 -4.24 12.52 -0.01
C ILE A 95 -5.63 12.66 0.61
N TYR A 96 -5.95 13.80 1.21
CA TYR A 96 -7.24 14.03 1.85
C TYR A 96 -8.40 14.27 0.90
N ASN A 97 -8.12 14.61 -0.36
CA ASN A 97 -9.14 15.01 -1.33
C ASN A 97 -10.23 13.94 -1.51
N GLY A 98 -11.39 14.18 -0.90
CA GLY A 98 -12.53 13.24 -0.78
C GLY A 98 -12.36 12.10 0.22
N ASN A 99 -11.13 11.71 0.59
CA ASN A 99 -10.89 10.59 1.51
C ASN A 99 -11.37 10.89 2.94
N ILE A 100 -11.14 12.10 3.46
CA ILE A 100 -11.53 12.43 4.84
C ILE A 100 -13.06 12.55 5.00
N ASN A 101 -13.79 12.89 3.93
CA ASN A 101 -15.25 12.91 3.92
C ASN A 101 -15.86 11.50 3.97
N CYS A 102 -15.08 10.51 3.55
CA CYS A 102 -15.45 9.11 3.49
C CYS A 102 -14.78 8.27 4.58
N ASP A 103 -14.13 8.90 5.56
CA ASP A 103 -13.36 8.21 6.60
C ASP A 103 -12.41 7.14 6.02
N PHE A 104 -11.76 7.50 4.90
CA PHE A 104 -10.87 6.64 4.11
C PHE A 104 -11.49 5.33 3.58
N ASP A 105 -12.82 5.20 3.54
CA ASP A 105 -13.46 4.24 2.64
C ASP A 105 -13.29 4.72 1.18
N LEU A 106 -12.33 4.12 0.49
CA LEU A 106 -11.97 4.50 -0.87
C LEU A 106 -13.08 4.27 -1.89
N ARG A 107 -14.10 3.44 -1.58
CA ARG A 107 -15.24 3.21 -2.47
C ARG A 107 -16.29 4.34 -2.35
N CYS A 108 -16.33 5.00 -1.21
CA CYS A 108 -17.15 6.18 -0.97
C CYS A 108 -16.58 7.42 -1.70
N ASN A 109 -15.24 7.55 -1.79
CA ASN A 109 -14.62 8.74 -2.39
C ASN A 109 -14.98 8.88 -3.88
N LYS A 110 -15.76 9.91 -4.23
CA LYS A 110 -16.14 10.24 -5.61
C LYS A 110 -15.31 11.38 -6.23
N VAL A 111 -14.41 12.00 -5.45
CA VAL A 111 -13.60 13.15 -5.88
C VAL A 111 -12.28 12.68 -6.49
N ALA A 112 -11.63 11.69 -5.87
CA ALA A 112 -10.37 11.13 -6.33
C ALA A 112 -10.36 9.61 -6.17
N ASN A 113 -9.83 8.91 -7.17
CA ASN A 113 -9.69 7.46 -7.12
C ASN A 113 -8.39 7.07 -6.42
N TRP A 114 -8.54 6.29 -5.35
CA TRP A 114 -7.47 5.66 -4.60
C TRP A 114 -7.71 4.15 -4.51
N TYR A 115 -6.64 3.38 -4.34
CA TYR A 115 -6.68 1.92 -4.44
C TYR A 115 -5.79 1.27 -3.40
N HIS A 116 -6.03 -0.01 -3.14
CA HIS A 116 -5.27 -0.83 -2.20
C HIS A 116 -4.39 -1.83 -2.97
N ALA A 117 -3.22 -2.20 -2.43
CA ALA A 117 -2.45 -3.33 -2.98
C ALA A 117 -3.15 -4.67 -2.69
N PRO A 118 -3.06 -5.70 -3.55
CA PRO A 118 -3.61 -7.02 -3.25
C PRO A 118 -2.68 -7.81 -2.33
N TRP A 119 -3.10 -9.00 -1.89
CA TRP A 119 -2.27 -9.94 -1.12
C TRP A 119 -1.77 -9.49 0.26
N MET A 120 -2.25 -8.36 0.76
CA MET A 120 -1.96 -7.88 2.12
C MET A 120 -2.86 -8.50 3.19
N HIS A 121 -3.84 -9.32 2.81
CA HIS A 121 -4.66 -10.13 3.73
C HIS A 121 -3.93 -11.37 4.26
N TYR A 122 -2.84 -11.77 3.59
CA TYR A 122 -2.13 -13.01 3.86
C TYR A 122 -1.47 -13.05 5.24
N GLY A 123 -1.62 -14.19 5.92
CA GLY A 123 -0.94 -14.53 7.17
C GLY A 123 -1.46 -13.78 8.41
N ILE A 124 -0.82 -14.05 9.55
CA ILE A 124 -1.26 -13.57 10.88
C ILE A 124 -1.10 -12.05 11.10
N THR A 125 -0.43 -11.34 10.20
CA THR A 125 -0.32 -9.87 10.17
C THR A 125 -1.22 -9.22 9.13
N GLY A 126 -2.02 -10.03 8.43
CA GLY A 126 -2.88 -9.60 7.35
C GLY A 126 -3.99 -8.67 7.80
N ARG A 127 -4.63 -8.05 6.82
CA ARG A 127 -5.74 -7.11 6.99
C ARG A 127 -6.78 -7.60 7.98
N GLU A 128 -7.14 -6.77 8.94
CA GLU A 128 -8.36 -6.96 9.71
C GLU A 128 -9.61 -6.57 8.93
N PHE A 129 -10.76 -7.19 9.24
CA PHE A 129 -11.93 -7.12 8.37
C PHE A 129 -12.75 -5.82 8.49
N VAL A 130 -12.54 -4.97 9.50
CA VAL A 130 -13.37 -3.77 9.74
C VAL A 130 -12.89 -2.60 8.90
N ASN A 131 -11.59 -2.31 8.95
CA ASN A 131 -10.95 -1.17 8.29
C ASN A 131 -9.84 -1.56 7.31
N GLY A 132 -9.47 -2.84 7.21
CA GLY A 132 -8.45 -3.31 6.28
C GLY A 132 -7.02 -3.06 6.75
N LEU A 133 -6.81 -2.82 8.06
CA LEU A 133 -5.49 -2.53 8.60
C LEU A 133 -4.61 -3.78 8.68
N THR A 134 -3.34 -3.68 8.29
CA THR A 134 -2.30 -4.69 8.53
C THR A 134 -1.54 -4.41 9.81
N ARG A 135 -1.08 -5.46 10.49
CA ARG A 135 -0.32 -5.32 11.73
C ARG A 135 1.08 -4.74 11.47
N GLU A 136 1.45 -3.73 12.25
CA GLU A 136 2.77 -3.10 12.26
C GLU A 136 3.57 -3.49 13.52
N ARG A 137 4.74 -2.87 13.71
CA ARG A 137 5.58 -3.07 14.89
C ARG A 137 4.82 -2.77 16.19
N SER A 138 5.01 -3.62 17.19
CA SER A 138 4.61 -3.37 18.58
C SER A 138 5.73 -2.73 19.37
N PHE A 139 5.38 -1.90 20.35
CA PHE A 139 6.32 -1.16 21.18
C PHE A 139 6.20 -1.62 22.63
N LYS A 140 7.34 -1.90 23.27
CA LYS A 140 7.41 -2.19 24.69
C LYS A 140 7.13 -0.92 25.50
N SER A 141 6.86 -1.09 26.80
CA SER A 141 6.68 0.02 27.74
C SER A 141 7.82 1.04 27.63
N GLY A 142 7.48 2.33 27.60
CA GLY A 142 8.43 3.45 27.46
C GLY A 142 9.07 3.64 26.09
N GLU A 143 8.86 2.74 25.13
CA GLU A 143 9.60 2.74 23.85
C GLU A 143 9.08 3.80 22.87
N LEU A 144 7.75 3.96 22.77
CA LEU A 144 7.15 4.97 21.89
C LEU A 144 7.05 6.33 22.59
N HIS A 145 6.74 6.33 23.88
CA HIS A 145 6.67 7.53 24.72
C HIS A 145 6.90 7.18 26.20
N SER A 146 7.48 8.08 26.99
CA SER A 146 7.81 7.84 28.40
C SER A 146 6.60 7.54 29.29
N ASN A 147 5.41 8.02 28.91
CA ASN A 147 4.17 7.76 29.64
C ASN A 147 3.56 6.39 29.31
N GLN A 148 3.95 5.75 28.20
CA GLN A 148 3.48 4.42 27.83
C GLN A 148 3.89 3.40 28.90
N LYS A 149 2.92 2.75 29.55
CA LYS A 149 3.18 1.76 30.63
C LYS A 149 3.02 0.30 30.21
N SER A 150 2.40 0.04 29.07
CA SER A 150 2.12 -1.30 28.55
C SER A 150 2.63 -1.47 27.12
N MET A 151 2.61 -2.70 26.62
CA MET A 151 2.89 -2.95 25.20
C MET A 151 1.76 -2.35 24.34
N LEU A 152 2.14 -1.66 23.28
CA LEU A 152 1.21 -1.07 22.31
C LEU A 152 1.35 -1.72 20.94
N GLN A 153 0.23 -2.00 20.30
CA GLN A 153 0.18 -2.43 18.90
C GLN A 153 -0.08 -1.24 17.98
N ASN A 154 0.47 -1.33 16.78
CA ASN A 154 0.20 -0.40 15.70
C ASN A 154 -0.29 -1.18 14.48
N TRP A 155 -1.14 -0.52 13.70
CA TRP A 155 -1.83 -1.10 12.58
C TRP A 155 -1.98 -0.04 11.49
N ALA A 156 -1.83 -0.41 10.23
CA ALA A 156 -1.80 0.57 9.15
C ALA A 156 -2.57 0.12 7.93
N ILE A 157 -3.03 1.10 7.15
CA ILE A 157 -3.55 0.88 5.81
C ILE A 157 -2.79 1.75 4.83
N SER A 158 -2.45 1.17 3.68
CA SER A 158 -1.77 1.87 2.60
C SER A 158 -2.69 2.01 1.40
N ILE A 159 -2.62 3.18 0.77
CA ILE A 159 -3.40 3.53 -0.41
C ILE A 159 -2.46 4.09 -1.48
N VAL A 160 -2.85 3.95 -2.75
CA VAL A 160 -2.13 4.49 -3.89
C VAL A 160 -3.08 5.23 -4.83
N ASN A 161 -2.60 6.30 -5.46
CA ASN A 161 -3.38 7.01 -6.46
C ASN A 161 -3.52 6.19 -7.75
N GLU A 162 -4.34 6.69 -8.67
CA GLU A 162 -4.61 6.10 -9.99
C GLU A 162 -3.36 5.67 -10.77
N ARG A 163 -2.28 6.45 -10.74
CA ARG A 163 -1.02 6.15 -11.45
C ARG A 163 -0.29 4.94 -10.88
N GLY A 164 -0.20 4.83 -9.56
CA GLY A 164 0.38 3.64 -8.95
C GLY A 164 -0.56 2.44 -9.02
N ALA A 165 -1.88 2.66 -8.97
CA ALA A 165 -2.89 1.64 -9.17
C ALA A 165 -2.84 1.04 -10.58
N TYR A 166 -2.57 1.84 -11.62
CA TYR A 166 -2.31 1.35 -12.97
C TYR A 166 -1.16 0.34 -12.96
N THR A 167 -0.05 0.66 -12.27
CA THR A 167 1.10 -0.25 -12.12
C THR A 167 0.69 -1.55 -11.42
N TYR A 168 -0.09 -1.48 -10.33
CA TYR A 168 -0.66 -2.68 -9.71
C TYR A 168 -1.53 -3.50 -10.67
N GLY A 169 -2.38 -2.86 -11.46
CA GLY A 169 -3.22 -3.54 -12.45
C GLY A 169 -2.43 -4.24 -13.54
N ARG A 170 -1.26 -3.72 -13.91
CA ARG A 170 -0.36 -4.37 -14.86
C ARG A 170 0.35 -5.59 -14.27
N VAL A 171 0.79 -5.51 -13.01
CA VAL A 171 1.41 -6.66 -12.32
C VAL A 171 0.37 -7.75 -12.05
N TRP A 172 -0.79 -7.36 -11.53
CA TRP A 172 -1.85 -8.26 -11.07
C TRP A 172 -2.97 -8.40 -12.10
N GLN A 173 -2.65 -8.30 -13.40
CA GLN A 173 -3.60 -8.54 -14.47
C GLN A 173 -4.19 -9.96 -14.37
N ASP A 174 -3.34 -10.93 -14.00
CA ASP A 174 -3.78 -12.19 -13.42
C ASP A 174 -3.40 -12.23 -11.94
N ILE A 175 -4.39 -12.12 -11.06
CA ILE A 175 -4.19 -12.16 -9.60
C ILE A 175 -3.53 -13.47 -9.12
N ASN A 176 -3.66 -14.55 -9.89
CA ASN A 176 -3.10 -15.86 -9.61
C ASN A 176 -1.76 -16.12 -10.32
N ASN A 177 -1.26 -15.16 -11.09
CA ASN A 177 0.03 -15.25 -11.78
C ASN A 177 0.59 -13.84 -12.06
N PRO A 178 1.13 -13.15 -11.04
CA PRO A 178 1.62 -11.79 -11.19
C PRO A 178 2.78 -11.69 -12.19
N ASP A 179 2.71 -10.72 -13.09
CA ASP A 179 3.84 -10.33 -13.95
C ASP A 179 4.67 -9.25 -13.24
N ILE A 180 5.69 -9.69 -12.50
CA ILE A 180 6.57 -8.80 -11.74
C ILE A 180 7.28 -7.78 -12.64
N THR A 181 7.50 -8.08 -13.92
CA THR A 181 8.23 -7.20 -14.84
C THR A 181 7.52 -5.87 -15.10
N LYS A 182 6.21 -5.80 -14.77
CA LYS A 182 5.40 -4.59 -14.87
C LYS A 182 5.43 -3.72 -13.61
N GLY A 183 6.24 -4.07 -12.61
CA GLY A 183 6.29 -3.41 -11.30
C GLY A 183 7.06 -2.08 -11.24
N LYS A 184 7.17 -1.35 -12.36
CA LYS A 184 7.84 -0.04 -12.43
C LYS A 184 6.80 1.08 -12.38
N PHE A 185 6.93 1.98 -11.42
CA PHE A 185 5.91 3.00 -11.15
C PHE A 185 6.09 4.24 -12.01
N LEU A 186 4.96 4.79 -12.45
CA LEU A 186 4.92 6.01 -13.25
C LEU A 186 5.23 7.25 -12.40
N ASP A 187 5.89 8.25 -13.01
CA ASP A 187 6.06 9.59 -12.42
C ASP A 187 4.70 10.20 -12.03
N GLY A 188 4.66 10.81 -10.85
CA GLY A 188 3.43 11.27 -10.21
C GLY A 188 2.62 10.20 -9.47
N THR A 189 3.15 8.98 -9.33
CA THR A 189 2.60 8.03 -8.36
C THR A 189 2.70 8.62 -6.96
N VAL A 190 1.60 8.54 -6.20
CA VAL A 190 1.55 8.88 -4.78
C VAL A 190 1.03 7.68 -4.03
N SER A 191 1.77 7.23 -3.02
CA SER A 191 1.27 6.31 -2.00
C SER A 191 1.22 7.00 -0.65
N ALA A 192 0.27 6.58 0.18
CA ALA A 192 0.13 7.06 1.54
C ALA A 192 -0.13 5.89 2.48
N LYS A 193 0.42 5.93 3.69
CA LYS A 193 0.20 4.95 4.76
C LYS A 193 -0.37 5.68 5.96
N LEU A 194 -1.58 5.31 6.38
CA LEU A 194 -2.17 5.78 7.62
C LEU A 194 -1.84 4.76 8.70
N VAL A 195 -1.23 5.22 9.80
CA VAL A 195 -0.81 4.38 10.91
C VAL A 195 -1.61 4.76 12.15
N PHE A 196 -2.25 3.75 12.72
CA PHE A 196 -3.06 3.84 13.93
C PHE A 196 -2.40 3.06 15.06
N THR A 197 -2.58 3.55 16.29
CA THR A 197 -1.97 2.98 17.50
C THR A 197 -3.03 2.69 18.57
N GLU A 198 -2.80 1.67 19.39
CA GLU A 198 -3.56 1.45 20.63
C GLU A 198 -3.30 2.53 21.70
N ALA A 199 -2.25 3.35 21.54
CA ALA A 199 -1.89 4.38 22.50
C ALA A 199 -3.10 5.28 22.82
N THR A 200 -3.29 5.55 24.11
CA THR A 200 -4.26 6.51 24.58
C THR A 200 -3.63 7.90 24.73
N GLN A 201 -4.45 8.91 25.00
CA GLN A 201 -3.95 10.24 25.36
C GLN A 201 -3.14 10.24 26.67
N ASN A 202 -3.27 9.21 27.52
CA ASN A 202 -2.44 9.09 28.72
C ASN A 202 -1.03 8.58 28.36
N ASP A 203 -0.95 7.67 27.39
CA ASP A 203 0.32 7.15 26.87
C ASP A 203 1.04 8.22 26.03
N ILE A 204 0.32 8.94 25.17
CA ILE A 204 0.84 9.97 24.26
C ILE A 204 -0.12 11.17 24.29
N PRO A 205 0.15 12.21 25.10
CA PRO A 205 -0.76 13.36 25.29
C PRO A 205 -1.19 14.07 24.01
N THR A 206 -0.32 14.14 23.00
CA THR A 206 -0.63 14.77 21.71
C THR A 206 -1.71 14.06 20.92
N LEU A 207 -2.09 12.82 21.27
CA LEU A 207 -3.19 12.06 20.66
C LEU A 207 -4.58 12.45 21.18
N LYS A 208 -4.68 13.42 22.08
CA LYS A 208 -5.97 13.93 22.56
C LYS A 208 -6.86 14.33 21.37
N ASN A 209 -8.09 13.85 21.37
CA ASN A 209 -9.09 14.05 20.31
C ASN A 209 -8.67 13.56 18.90
N SER A 210 -7.69 12.65 18.80
CA SER A 210 -7.30 12.06 17.52
C SER A 210 -8.45 11.26 16.89
N ILE A 211 -8.42 11.19 15.55
CA ILE A 211 -9.26 10.30 14.76
C ILE A 211 -9.15 8.89 15.35
N SER A 212 -10.29 8.28 15.61
CA SER A 212 -10.36 6.98 16.29
C SER A 212 -11.18 5.99 15.48
N TRP A 213 -10.60 4.81 15.21
CA TRP A 213 -11.28 3.69 14.55
C TRP A 213 -11.38 2.49 15.48
N THR A 214 -12.55 1.85 15.49
CA THR A 214 -12.71 0.55 16.15
C THR A 214 -12.30 -0.52 15.15
N SER A 215 -11.31 -1.33 15.50
CA SER A 215 -10.71 -2.35 14.61
C SER A 215 -10.66 -3.71 15.29
N TYR A 216 -10.66 -4.77 14.49
CA TYR A 216 -10.60 -6.15 15.00
C TYR A 216 -9.15 -6.66 15.00
N ILE A 217 -8.44 -6.46 16.11
CA ILE A 217 -6.98 -6.68 16.20
C ILE A 217 -6.62 -7.66 17.30
N ASN A 218 -5.38 -8.16 17.32
CA ASN A 218 -4.96 -9.13 18.32
C ASN A 218 -5.16 -8.60 19.75
N GLN A 219 -5.58 -9.49 20.66
CA GLN A 219 -5.83 -9.14 22.07
C GLN A 219 -4.57 -8.62 22.77
N SER A 220 -3.39 -9.12 22.40
CA SER A 220 -2.12 -8.66 22.95
C SER A 220 -0.98 -8.80 21.94
N GLU A 221 -0.43 -10.00 21.85
CA GLU A 221 0.70 -10.38 21.01
C GLU A 221 0.23 -10.78 19.60
N LYS A 222 1.16 -10.77 18.66
CA LYS A 222 0.94 -11.27 17.29
C LYS A 222 0.45 -12.73 17.36
N GLY A 223 -0.66 -13.02 16.68
CA GLY A 223 -1.23 -14.37 16.60
C GLY A 223 -2.20 -14.74 17.72
N THR A 224 -2.39 -13.89 18.74
CA THR A 224 -3.46 -14.09 19.73
C THR A 224 -4.84 -13.84 19.11
N PRO A 225 -5.95 -14.37 19.68
CA PRO A 225 -7.30 -14.09 19.19
C PRO A 225 -7.53 -12.59 19.00
N LYS A 226 -8.27 -12.25 17.94
CA LYS A 226 -8.59 -10.85 17.66
C LYS A 226 -9.85 -10.42 18.43
N VAL A 227 -9.87 -9.17 18.87
CA VAL A 227 -10.96 -8.52 19.60
C VAL A 227 -11.14 -7.10 19.10
N PHE A 228 -12.32 -6.50 19.32
CA PHE A 228 -12.54 -5.11 18.98
C PHE A 228 -11.77 -4.18 19.92
N LYS A 229 -10.97 -3.28 19.36
CA LYS A 229 -10.23 -2.26 20.11
C LYS A 229 -10.27 -0.93 19.39
N GLN A 230 -10.19 0.14 20.19
CA GLN A 230 -10.06 1.49 19.68
C GLN A 230 -8.60 1.80 19.33
N LEU A 231 -8.36 2.21 18.10
CA LEU A 231 -7.07 2.73 17.64
C LEU A 231 -7.17 4.20 17.28
N ARG A 232 -6.08 4.95 17.45
CA ARG A 232 -5.99 6.38 17.14
C ARG A 232 -5.01 6.65 16.02
N LEU A 233 -5.36 7.56 15.11
CA LEU A 233 -4.44 8.01 14.06
C LEU A 233 -3.22 8.65 14.72
N PHE A 234 -2.05 8.12 14.39
CA PHE A 234 -0.79 8.56 14.97
C PHE A 234 0.13 9.17 13.92
N GLN A 235 0.21 8.56 12.73
CA GLN A 235 1.18 8.92 11.71
C GLN A 235 0.57 8.75 10.31
N ILE A 236 0.96 9.63 9.38
CA ILE A 236 0.70 9.48 7.95
C ILE A 236 2.03 9.62 7.22
N ASP A 237 2.43 8.56 6.54
CA ASP A 237 3.58 8.58 5.63
C ASP A 237 3.10 8.72 4.19
N PHE A 238 3.94 9.32 3.34
CA PHE A 238 3.73 9.34 1.91
C PHE A 238 5.03 9.07 1.15
N LEU A 239 4.87 8.54 -0.06
CA LEU A 239 5.92 8.46 -1.07
C LEU A 239 5.38 9.01 -2.38
N VAL A 240 6.16 9.86 -3.04
CA VAL A 240 5.86 10.39 -4.37
C VAL A 240 6.96 9.98 -5.33
N LYS A 241 6.62 9.29 -6.43
CA LYS A 241 7.55 9.14 -7.56
C LYS A 241 7.63 10.50 -8.22
N ASP A 242 8.73 11.19 -8.00
CA ASP A 242 8.99 12.52 -8.52
C ASP A 242 10.37 12.52 -9.16
N LYS A 243 10.40 12.52 -10.49
CA LYS A 243 11.64 12.45 -11.26
C LYS A 243 12.64 13.59 -10.99
N ARG A 244 12.20 14.68 -10.35
CA ARG A 244 13.08 15.78 -9.92
C ARG A 244 13.98 15.38 -8.73
N SER A 245 13.65 14.28 -8.05
CA SER A 245 14.56 13.60 -7.13
C SER A 245 15.53 12.75 -7.95
N GLU A 246 16.64 13.36 -8.39
CA GLU A 246 17.50 12.76 -9.41
C GLU A 246 18.24 11.50 -8.96
N GLU A 247 18.49 11.35 -7.66
CA GLU A 247 19.26 10.26 -7.06
C GLU A 247 18.42 9.02 -6.71
N THR A 248 17.14 9.20 -6.41
CA THR A 248 16.25 8.10 -5.98
C THR A 248 15.01 7.96 -6.86
N GLY A 249 14.58 9.04 -7.53
CA GLY A 249 13.30 9.14 -8.22
C GLY A 249 12.09 9.25 -7.28
N TRP A 250 12.31 9.29 -5.96
CA TRP A 250 11.26 9.28 -4.95
C TRP A 250 11.48 10.35 -3.89
N VAL A 251 10.37 10.80 -3.33
CA VAL A 251 10.32 11.75 -2.22
C VAL A 251 9.41 11.18 -1.15
N ALA A 252 9.96 10.92 0.03
CA ALA A 252 9.25 10.40 1.18
C ALA A 252 8.92 11.54 2.16
N GLY A 253 7.81 11.45 2.86
CA GLY A 253 7.49 12.37 3.95
C GLY A 253 6.64 11.72 5.03
N THR A 254 6.70 12.27 6.23
CA THR A 254 6.02 11.74 7.42
C THR A 254 5.36 12.87 8.18
N PHE A 255 4.10 12.67 8.55
CA PHE A 255 3.36 13.50 9.49
C PHE A 255 3.03 12.71 10.76
N ILE A 256 2.95 13.40 11.90
CA ILE A 256 2.40 12.85 13.15
C ILE A 256 1.16 13.63 13.57
N TYR A 257 0.25 12.97 14.27
CA TYR A 257 -0.87 13.65 14.89
C TYR A 257 -0.39 14.51 16.07
N ASP A 258 -0.84 15.77 16.11
CA ASP A 258 -0.52 16.72 17.16
C ASP A 258 -1.73 17.59 17.51
N CYS A 259 -2.39 17.29 18.63
CA CYS A 259 -3.56 18.04 19.08
C CYS A 259 -3.29 19.52 19.37
N THR A 260 -2.03 19.94 19.51
CA THR A 260 -1.69 21.35 19.76
C THR A 260 -1.97 22.25 18.56
N ILE A 261 -2.10 21.69 17.35
CA ILE A 261 -2.56 22.39 16.15
C ILE A 261 -4.00 22.92 16.33
N ASN A 262 -4.82 22.22 17.14
CA ASN A 262 -6.15 22.63 17.55
C ASN A 262 -7.10 23.01 16.38
N ASN A 263 -7.00 22.30 15.26
CA ASN A 263 -7.95 22.43 14.17
C ASN A 263 -9.29 21.79 14.54
N LYS A 264 -10.40 22.40 14.12
CA LYS A 264 -11.75 21.86 14.30
C LYS A 264 -11.93 20.50 13.64
N ASN A 265 -11.30 20.29 12.49
CA ASN A 265 -11.27 18.99 11.84
C ASN A 265 -10.03 18.21 12.33
N PRO A 266 -10.20 17.13 13.13
CA PRO A 266 -9.08 16.39 13.67
C PRO A 266 -8.15 15.79 12.60
N TRP A 267 -8.64 15.52 11.38
CA TRP A 267 -7.76 15.10 10.27
C TRP A 267 -6.70 16.15 9.93
N LEU A 268 -6.93 17.43 10.24
CA LEU A 268 -5.99 18.52 9.93
C LEU A 268 -4.98 18.78 11.07
N ASN A 269 -5.04 18.01 12.16
CA ASN A 269 -4.07 18.07 13.26
C ASN A 269 -2.84 17.20 12.96
N MET A 270 -2.26 17.34 11.77
CA MET A 270 -1.08 16.60 11.34
C MET A 270 0.12 17.52 11.22
N LYS A 271 1.12 17.32 12.10
CA LYS A 271 2.39 18.05 12.09
C LYS A 271 3.41 17.32 11.24
N LEU A 272 4.01 18.01 10.27
CA LEU A 272 5.07 17.47 9.44
C LEU A 272 6.33 17.18 10.28
N ILE A 273 6.86 15.96 10.18
CA ILE A 273 8.18 15.58 10.73
C ILE A 273 9.29 16.00 9.77
N GLY A 274 9.12 15.72 8.49
CA GLY A 274 10.10 16.07 7.49
C GLY A 274 9.81 15.42 6.14
N ILE A 275 10.74 15.66 5.21
CA ILE A 275 10.74 15.14 3.85
C ILE A 275 12.16 14.69 3.48
N ALA A 276 12.27 13.59 2.74
CA ALA A 276 13.53 13.03 2.30
C ALA A 276 13.47 12.71 0.81
N TRP A 277 14.51 13.09 0.07
CA TRP A 277 14.69 12.78 -1.34
C TRP A 277 15.97 11.99 -1.62
N GLY A 278 16.74 11.69 -0.57
CA GLY A 278 17.89 10.79 -0.60
C GLY A 278 18.22 10.27 0.81
N ASN A 279 19.26 9.45 0.89
CA ASN A 279 19.73 8.78 2.09
C ASN A 279 20.99 9.42 2.69
N ASP A 280 21.42 10.59 2.21
CA ASP A 280 22.63 11.29 2.62
C ASP A 280 23.84 10.32 2.60
N THR A 281 24.20 9.83 1.42
CA THR A 281 25.11 8.68 1.22
C THR A 281 26.52 8.84 1.81
N ASN A 282 26.91 10.07 2.17
CA ASN A 282 28.20 10.43 2.76
C ASN A 282 28.08 10.96 4.20
N TYR A 283 26.94 10.75 4.88
CA TYR A 283 26.69 11.26 6.23
C TYR A 283 26.65 10.13 7.26
N PHE A 284 27.65 10.04 8.13
CA PHE A 284 27.72 8.97 9.12
C PHE A 284 28.13 9.47 10.51
N THR A 285 28.61 8.58 11.39
CA THR A 285 28.79 8.88 12.82
C THR A 285 29.65 10.12 13.04
N ALA A 286 30.75 10.28 12.29
CA ALA A 286 31.62 11.45 12.39
C ALA A 286 30.87 12.76 12.07
N ASP A 287 30.12 12.80 10.95
CA ASP A 287 29.32 13.96 10.55
C ASP A 287 28.22 14.29 11.57
N TYR A 288 27.56 13.25 12.10
CA TYR A 288 26.50 13.40 13.08
C TYR A 288 27.01 13.97 14.41
N ILE A 289 28.16 13.48 14.90
CA ILE A 289 28.76 13.95 16.16
C ILE A 289 29.13 15.43 16.08
N ILE A 290 29.66 15.89 14.94
CA ILE A 290 30.02 17.31 14.75
C ILE A 290 28.81 18.19 14.38
N GLY A 291 27.60 17.62 14.32
CA GLY A 291 26.38 18.36 14.05
C GLY A 291 26.25 18.86 12.61
N LYS A 292 26.87 18.17 11.63
CA LYS A 292 26.69 18.50 10.22
C LYS A 292 25.22 18.37 9.83
N ARG A 293 24.76 19.18 8.89
CA ARG A 293 23.38 19.15 8.41
C ARG A 293 23.21 18.05 7.34
N LEU A 294 22.08 17.36 7.37
CA LEU A 294 21.60 16.52 6.26
C LEU A 294 21.30 17.39 5.02
N LEU A 295 21.72 16.94 3.86
CA LEU A 295 21.56 17.62 2.57
C LEU A 295 20.44 17.01 1.72
N GLU A 296 20.06 15.75 1.98
CA GLU A 296 19.03 15.04 1.23
C GLU A 296 17.71 14.85 2.01
N CYS A 297 17.64 15.47 3.18
CA CYS A 297 16.46 15.53 4.02
C CYS A 297 16.25 16.95 4.56
N TRP A 298 14.98 17.35 4.68
CA TRP A 298 14.59 18.45 5.55
C TRP A 298 13.81 17.89 6.74
N ILE A 299 14.24 18.23 7.95
CA ILE A 299 13.58 17.87 9.20
C ILE A 299 12.99 19.13 9.81
N ASN A 300 11.74 19.04 10.25
CA ASN A 300 11.07 20.13 10.94
C ASN A 300 11.80 20.42 12.28
N PRO A 301 12.27 21.65 12.53
CA PRO A 301 13.00 21.99 13.76
C PRO A 301 12.16 21.79 15.02
N ASP A 302 10.83 21.81 14.91
CA ASP A 302 9.91 21.73 16.05
C ASP A 302 9.58 20.28 16.47
N VAL A 303 10.25 19.28 15.91
CA VAL A 303 9.99 17.86 16.22
C VAL A 303 11.07 17.25 17.09
N VAL A 304 10.65 16.35 17.98
CA VAL A 304 11.56 15.73 18.96
C VAL A 304 12.47 14.74 18.23
N LYS A 305 13.79 14.87 18.38
CA LYS A 305 14.78 13.99 17.71
C LYS A 305 14.53 12.48 17.89
N ASN A 306 13.90 12.07 18.99
CA ASN A 306 13.57 10.67 19.27
C ASN A 306 12.54 10.05 18.29
N SER A 307 11.90 10.86 17.45
CA SER A 307 11.00 10.41 16.38
C SER A 307 11.70 10.14 15.04
N LEU A 308 13.03 10.32 14.96
CA LEU A 308 13.80 10.20 13.72
C LEU A 308 14.48 8.83 13.59
N GLY A 309 14.97 8.55 12.38
CA GLY A 309 15.71 7.34 12.03
C GLY A 309 17.21 7.44 12.31
N TYR A 310 17.96 6.59 11.63
CA TYR A 310 19.41 6.45 11.82
C TYR A 310 20.13 7.78 11.59
N LEU A 311 20.86 8.22 12.63
CA LEU A 311 21.61 9.49 12.67
C LEU A 311 20.76 10.73 12.33
N GLY A 312 19.48 10.73 12.71
CA GLY A 312 18.59 11.88 12.53
C GLY A 312 17.95 12.00 11.14
N ARG A 313 18.13 11.02 10.26
CA ARG A 313 17.41 10.96 8.97
C ARG A 313 15.92 10.81 9.17
N LEU A 314 15.14 11.25 8.19
CA LEU A 314 13.70 11.11 8.24
C LEU A 314 13.30 9.63 8.37
N ASN A 315 12.49 9.35 9.38
CA ASN A 315 11.78 8.09 9.53
C ASN A 315 10.49 8.35 10.32
N GLY A 316 9.50 7.47 10.21
CA GLY A 316 8.32 7.55 11.04
C GLY A 316 8.61 7.09 12.48
N PRO A 317 8.01 7.72 13.50
CA PRO A 317 8.17 7.26 14.88
C PRO A 317 7.74 5.80 15.14
N ILE A 318 6.82 5.24 14.34
CA ILE A 318 6.45 3.81 14.41
C ILE A 318 7.48 2.89 13.72
N ASP A 319 8.31 3.43 12.85
CA ASP A 319 9.25 2.66 12.04
C ASP A 319 10.52 2.30 12.83
N ASN A 320 11.38 1.49 12.21
CA ASN A 320 12.61 1.03 12.86
C ASN A 320 13.70 2.11 12.81
N LYS A 321 14.11 2.61 13.98
CA LYS A 321 15.13 3.66 14.14
C LYS A 321 16.51 3.31 13.56
N LYS A 322 16.77 2.04 13.23
CA LYS A 322 17.98 1.60 12.51
C LYS A 322 17.95 1.90 10.99
N SER A 323 16.85 2.48 10.48
CA SER A 323 16.67 2.82 9.05
C SER A 323 16.23 4.29 8.88
N SER A 324 15.94 4.67 7.64
CA SER A 324 15.20 5.87 7.21
C SER A 324 14.01 5.45 6.33
N CYS A 325 13.10 6.36 6.01
CA CYS A 325 12.00 6.07 5.07
C CYS A 325 12.55 5.52 3.74
N LEU A 326 13.51 6.20 3.13
CA LEU A 326 14.07 5.79 1.84
C LEU A 326 14.94 4.54 1.95
N SER A 327 15.76 4.39 3.00
CA SER A 327 16.57 3.18 3.21
C SER A 327 15.72 1.92 3.43
N CYS A 328 14.62 2.03 4.18
CA CYS A 328 13.68 0.92 4.36
C CYS A 328 13.03 0.55 3.02
N HIS A 329 12.53 1.55 2.31
CA HIS A 329 11.78 1.33 1.09
C HIS A 329 12.63 0.94 -0.12
N SER A 330 13.93 1.29 -0.16
CA SER A 330 14.85 0.87 -1.21
C SER A 330 15.09 -0.65 -1.22
N THR A 331 14.70 -1.36 -0.17
CA THR A 331 14.71 -2.84 -0.12
C THR A 331 13.53 -3.49 -0.85
N ALA A 332 12.65 -2.71 -1.48
CA ALA A 332 11.49 -3.22 -2.22
C ALA A 332 11.91 -3.90 -3.54
N GLN A 333 12.11 -5.22 -3.47
CA GLN A 333 12.51 -6.01 -4.63
C GLN A 333 11.83 -7.40 -4.66
N HIS A 334 12.09 -8.15 -5.73
CA HIS A 334 11.79 -9.58 -5.83
C HIS A 334 13.01 -10.37 -6.33
N PRO A 335 13.40 -11.48 -5.68
CA PRO A 335 12.89 -11.96 -4.39
C PRO A 335 13.23 -10.98 -3.24
N GLU A 336 12.32 -10.85 -2.27
CA GLU A 336 12.54 -10.02 -1.08
C GLU A 336 13.47 -10.77 -0.10
N LYS A 337 14.78 -10.68 -0.35
CA LYS A 337 15.84 -11.27 0.49
C LYS A 337 16.31 -10.36 1.64
N PRO A 338 16.56 -9.05 1.43
CA PRO A 338 17.22 -8.24 2.44
C PRO A 338 16.24 -7.80 3.53
N SER A 339 16.76 -7.66 4.74
CA SER A 339 16.06 -6.97 5.83
C SER A 339 15.93 -5.48 5.52
N SER A 340 14.83 -4.85 5.95
CA SER A 340 14.61 -3.40 5.80
C SER A 340 15.48 -2.54 6.73
N VAL A 341 16.29 -3.18 7.58
CA VAL A 341 17.30 -2.56 8.45
C VAL A 341 18.61 -3.33 8.35
N PRO A 342 19.75 -2.66 8.60
CA PRO A 342 21.02 -3.34 8.80
C PRO A 342 20.97 -4.40 9.91
N PRO A 343 21.83 -5.43 9.86
CA PRO A 343 22.00 -6.38 10.94
C PRO A 343 22.30 -5.72 12.30
N GLU A 344 21.91 -6.35 13.40
CA GLU A 344 21.94 -5.75 14.74
C GLU A 344 23.34 -5.30 15.20
N HIS A 345 24.39 -5.94 14.72
CA HIS A 345 25.80 -5.64 15.04
C HIS A 345 26.61 -5.21 13.81
N ALA A 346 25.95 -4.72 12.77
CA ALA A 346 26.62 -4.23 11.57
C ALA A 346 27.57 -3.08 11.91
N LYS A 347 28.80 -3.15 11.38
CA LYS A 347 29.76 -2.05 11.39
C LYS A 347 29.24 -0.93 10.50
N GLU A 348 29.65 0.30 10.77
CA GLU A 348 29.22 1.46 9.97
C GLU A 348 29.43 1.26 8.47
N GLN A 349 30.56 0.65 8.07
CA GLN A 349 30.85 0.36 6.66
C GLN A 349 29.81 -0.57 6.01
N GLU A 350 29.25 -1.51 6.78
CA GLU A 350 28.17 -2.41 6.32
C GLU A 350 26.83 -1.66 6.30
N ILE A 351 26.59 -0.78 7.29
CA ILE A 351 25.39 0.07 7.35
C ILE A 351 25.30 0.95 6.10
N LYS A 352 26.42 1.47 5.57
CA LYS A 352 26.42 2.33 4.37
C LYS A 352 25.68 1.70 3.18
N HIS A 353 25.70 0.37 3.07
CA HIS A 353 24.99 -0.36 2.01
C HIS A 353 23.47 -0.10 2.03
N TRP A 354 22.87 0.06 3.22
CA TRP A 354 21.44 0.38 3.37
C TRP A 354 21.10 1.84 3.04
N PHE A 355 22.08 2.74 3.09
CA PHE A 355 21.89 4.18 2.90
C PHE A 355 22.41 4.67 1.55
N ARG A 356 22.42 3.80 0.54
CA ARG A 356 22.62 4.17 -0.87
C ARG A 356 21.37 4.83 -1.43
N ASN A 357 21.56 5.72 -2.41
CA ASN A 357 20.46 6.18 -3.25
C ASN A 357 20.35 5.22 -4.44
N LEU A 358 19.16 4.63 -4.64
CA LEU A 358 18.92 3.64 -5.69
C LEU A 358 17.83 4.16 -6.62
N LYS A 359 18.19 4.58 -7.83
CA LYS A 359 17.23 5.01 -8.83
C LYS A 359 17.01 3.90 -9.83
N GLU A 360 15.82 3.30 -9.78
CA GLU A 360 15.41 2.23 -10.70
C GLU A 360 16.27 0.95 -10.62
N GLU A 361 17.24 0.92 -9.71
CA GLU A 361 18.12 -0.19 -9.33
C GLU A 361 17.55 -1.01 -8.16
N SER A 362 17.83 -2.32 -8.14
CA SER A 362 17.48 -3.19 -7.02
C SER A 362 18.46 -3.03 -5.87
N PHE A 363 18.03 -3.44 -4.67
CA PHE A 363 18.90 -3.41 -3.49
C PHE A 363 20.05 -4.41 -3.63
N ASP A 364 19.72 -5.64 -4.04
CA ASP A 364 20.66 -6.71 -4.36
C ASP A 364 20.83 -6.85 -5.87
N ASP A 365 22.03 -7.24 -6.30
CA ASP A 365 22.32 -7.55 -7.69
C ASP A 365 21.46 -8.70 -8.21
N GLY A 366 20.90 -8.53 -9.41
CA GLY A 366 20.08 -9.55 -10.08
C GLY A 366 18.64 -9.69 -9.55
N ALA A 367 18.24 -8.91 -8.54
CA ALA A 367 16.84 -8.85 -8.12
C ALA A 367 16.02 -7.91 -9.04
N PHE A 368 14.72 -8.15 -9.12
CA PHE A 368 13.80 -7.20 -9.77
C PHE A 368 13.45 -6.07 -8.79
N ASN A 369 13.71 -4.83 -9.19
CA ASN A 369 13.39 -3.65 -8.39
C ASN A 369 11.92 -3.22 -8.54
N PHE A 370 11.19 -3.16 -7.42
CA PHE A 370 9.83 -2.62 -7.32
C PHE A 370 9.80 -1.13 -6.94
N ASP A 371 10.82 -0.39 -7.38
CA ASP A 371 11.09 0.97 -6.96
C ASP A 371 11.18 1.04 -5.41
N TYR A 372 10.38 1.90 -4.79
CA TYR A 372 10.29 2.04 -3.33
C TYR A 372 8.98 1.45 -2.80
N SER A 373 8.31 0.56 -3.56
CA SER A 373 6.98 0.02 -3.20
C SER A 373 7.07 -1.27 -2.38
N LYS A 374 7.18 -1.12 -1.06
CA LYS A 374 7.09 -2.26 -0.12
C LYS A 374 5.76 -2.99 -0.20
N GLN A 375 4.65 -2.31 -0.51
CA GLN A 375 3.35 -2.95 -0.71
C GLN A 375 3.37 -3.91 -1.92
N LEU A 376 4.03 -3.55 -3.03
CA LEU A 376 4.19 -4.46 -4.17
C LEU A 376 5.08 -5.65 -3.83
N SER A 377 6.25 -5.37 -3.23
CA SER A 377 7.21 -6.38 -2.79
C SER A 377 6.57 -7.40 -1.84
N HIS A 378 5.89 -6.92 -0.79
CA HIS A 378 5.17 -7.75 0.17
C HIS A 378 4.03 -8.54 -0.48
N GLY A 379 3.22 -7.92 -1.35
CA GLY A 379 2.12 -8.60 -2.03
C GLY A 379 2.62 -9.76 -2.90
N VAL A 380 3.69 -9.53 -3.67
CA VAL A 380 4.33 -10.57 -4.50
C VAL A 380 4.94 -11.67 -3.63
N ARG A 381 5.67 -11.30 -2.56
CA ARG A 381 6.19 -12.28 -1.59
C ARG A 381 5.07 -13.14 -1.01
N ASN A 382 4.00 -12.51 -0.52
CA ASN A 382 2.87 -13.18 0.09
C ASN A 382 2.20 -14.16 -0.88
N TYR A 383 1.99 -13.77 -2.15
CA TYR A 383 1.49 -14.66 -3.20
C TYR A 383 2.39 -15.90 -3.38
N TYR A 384 3.70 -15.72 -3.51
CA TYR A 384 4.61 -16.86 -3.71
C TYR A 384 4.74 -17.74 -2.47
N SER A 385 4.68 -17.17 -1.26
CA SER A 385 4.61 -17.93 -0.01
C SER A 385 3.34 -18.78 0.05
N ALA A 386 2.19 -18.18 -0.22
CA ALA A 386 0.90 -18.87 -0.26
C ALA A 386 0.90 -20.01 -1.29
N LYS A 387 1.47 -19.77 -2.48
CA LYS A 387 1.66 -20.81 -3.51
C LYS A 387 2.53 -21.97 -3.04
N LYS A 388 3.64 -21.69 -2.36
CA LYS A 388 4.53 -22.72 -1.77
C LYS A 388 3.82 -23.55 -0.70
N GLU A 389 2.87 -22.95 0.01
CA GLU A 389 2.05 -23.59 1.05
C GLU A 389 0.79 -24.29 0.49
N ASN A 390 0.62 -24.33 -0.84
CA ASN A 390 -0.60 -24.77 -1.54
C ASN A 390 -1.86 -24.03 -1.04
N ASP A 391 -1.72 -22.76 -0.65
CA ASP A 391 -2.78 -21.86 -0.17
C ASP A 391 -3.19 -20.89 -1.29
N PRO A 392 -4.06 -21.29 -2.24
CA PRO A 392 -4.40 -20.44 -3.38
C PRO A 392 -5.13 -19.15 -2.98
N ILE A 393 -5.67 -19.06 -1.76
CA ILE A 393 -6.46 -17.93 -1.26
C ILE A 393 -5.62 -17.05 -0.30
N GLY A 394 -4.58 -17.61 0.31
CA GLY A 394 -3.75 -16.92 1.29
C GLY A 394 -4.35 -16.88 2.70
N CYS A 395 -5.28 -17.78 3.02
CA CYS A 395 -5.97 -17.82 4.32
C CYS A 395 -5.79 -19.13 5.11
N LYS A 396 -4.90 -20.06 4.71
CA LYS A 396 -4.68 -21.36 5.38
C LYS A 396 -4.38 -21.25 6.87
N ALA A 397 -3.67 -20.20 7.26
CA ALA A 397 -3.36 -19.93 8.67
C ALA A 397 -4.62 -19.75 9.54
N PHE A 398 -5.78 -19.55 8.93
CA PHE A 398 -7.08 -19.43 9.56
C PHE A 398 -7.92 -20.65 9.14
N ASN A 399 -8.12 -21.59 10.07
CA ASN A 399 -8.71 -22.92 9.88
C ASN A 399 -9.86 -22.97 8.83
N TYR A 400 -9.73 -23.82 7.81
CA TYR A 400 -10.55 -23.88 6.57
C TYR A 400 -12.06 -24.07 6.71
N LYS A 401 -12.61 -24.32 7.90
CA LYS A 401 -14.00 -24.78 8.04
C LYS A 401 -15.09 -23.73 7.72
N ASP A 402 -14.75 -22.47 7.44
CA ASP A 402 -15.75 -21.40 7.24
C ASP A 402 -15.49 -20.47 6.03
N ILE A 403 -14.87 -20.94 4.93
CA ILE A 403 -14.77 -20.15 3.69
C ILE A 403 -16.08 -20.19 2.89
N ALA A 404 -17.16 -19.70 3.50
CA ALA A 404 -18.39 -19.31 2.81
C ALA A 404 -18.64 -17.79 2.88
N GLN A 405 -17.95 -17.06 3.77
CA GLN A 405 -18.17 -15.63 3.97
C GLN A 405 -17.17 -14.71 3.22
N ALA A 406 -16.00 -15.23 2.81
CA ALA A 406 -14.96 -14.44 2.13
C ALA A 406 -15.30 -14.06 0.68
N LEU A 407 -16.39 -14.59 0.13
CA LEU A 407 -16.82 -14.45 -1.26
C LEU A 407 -18.06 -13.55 -1.43
N ILE A 408 -18.51 -12.83 -0.41
CA ILE A 408 -19.69 -11.96 -0.55
C ILE A 408 -19.30 -10.65 -1.26
N ASN A 409 -19.38 -10.73 -2.60
CA ASN A 409 -19.58 -9.69 -3.64
C ASN A 409 -19.27 -8.22 -3.28
#